data_AF-A0A3S3UM82-F1
#
_entry.id   AF-A0A3S3UM82-F1
#
_cell.length_a   1.000
_cell.length_b   1.000
_cell.length_c   1.000
_cell.angle_alpha   90.00
_cell.angle_beta   90.00
_cell.angle_gamma   90.00
#
_symmetry.space_group_name_H-M   'P 1'
#
loop_
_entity.id
_entity.type
_entity.pdbx_description
1 polymer ?
#
loop_
_entity_poly.entity_id
_entity_poly.type
_entity_poly.pdbx_seq_one_letter_code
_entity_poly.pdbx_strand_id
1 'polypeptide(L)'
;MVLKKLFNTLLGSRNSSVEVMQAENLPNHSDGLSDDQDEAALGATRLQFEKAPDVSIARRAVVETSEDADEMNAFDEVLEHARSFLMGHRWCTDIVESRIGMFVPRIVSVFLFRIDHTEDFVDEWLWIVVGDVPPGYLVTDYAPNAAWALNLYIGLAKEWVDAVKEGKPVVGLYPINVPPTLEWAEQLDSRLRFLEKEILKDYMDDLVE
;
A
#
# COMPACT_ATOMS: atom_id res chain seq x y z
N MET A 1 17.86 6.37 1.98
CA MET A 1 17.62 7.42 3.01
C MET A 1 16.35 8.26 2.75
N VAL A 2 15.83 8.31 1.51
CA VAL A 2 14.59 9.03 1.14
C VAL A 2 13.32 8.30 1.61
N LEU A 3 13.28 6.96 1.51
CA LEU A 3 12.14 6.12 1.93
C LEU A 3 11.78 6.22 3.43
N LYS A 4 12.79 6.32 4.32
CA LYS A 4 12.57 6.46 5.78
C LYS A 4 11.87 7.76 6.19
N LYS A 5 12.05 8.86 5.43
CA LYS A 5 11.37 10.13 5.73
C LYS A 5 9.90 10.12 5.32
N LEU A 6 9.57 9.41 4.23
CA LEU A 6 8.19 9.27 3.74
C LEU A 6 7.36 8.37 4.66
N PHE A 7 7.93 7.27 5.15
CA PHE A 7 7.21 6.33 6.04
C PHE A 7 6.83 6.96 7.39
N ASN A 8 7.70 7.78 7.98
CA ASN A 8 7.40 8.51 9.22
C ASN A 8 6.37 9.64 9.04
N THR A 9 6.12 10.07 7.81
CA THR A 9 5.11 11.11 7.52
C THR A 9 3.71 10.49 7.37
N LEU A 10 3.63 9.23 6.93
CA LEU A 10 2.36 8.50 6.75
C LEU A 10 1.82 7.86 8.05
N LEU A 11 2.69 7.55 9.03
CA LEU A 11 2.28 6.98 10.32
C LEU A 11 2.31 8.01 11.45
N GLY A 12 1.58 9.11 11.28
CA GLY A 12 1.45 10.18 12.26
C GLY A 12 1.31 9.68 13.71
N SER A 13 2.34 9.99 14.51
CA SER A 13 2.33 10.24 15.95
C SER A 13 1.31 9.44 16.79
N ARG A 14 1.72 8.27 17.29
CA ARG A 14 1.21 7.79 18.59
C ARG A 14 2.21 8.12 19.69
N ASN A 15 2.16 9.36 20.16
CA ASN A 15 2.63 9.73 21.49
C ASN A 15 1.42 10.11 22.33
N SER A 16 0.91 9.19 23.13
CA SER A 16 0.04 9.51 24.27
C SER A 16 0.79 9.18 25.55
N SER A 17 1.67 10.09 25.95
CA SER A 17 2.12 10.16 27.34
C SER A 17 1.02 10.82 28.14
N VAL A 18 0.57 10.10 29.16
CA VAL A 18 -0.28 10.56 30.24
C VAL A 18 0.42 11.70 30.97
N GLU A 19 -0.20 12.87 31.05
CA GLU A 19 0.12 13.85 32.09
C GLU A 19 -1.15 14.49 32.66
N VAL A 20 -1.12 14.63 33.98
CA VAL A 20 -2.22 14.91 34.91
C VAL A 20 -2.10 16.37 35.39
N MET A 21 -3.23 17.10 35.33
CA MET A 21 -3.67 18.26 36.14
C MET A 21 -2.67 19.42 36.44
N GLN A 22 -3.07 20.67 36.17
CA GLN A 22 -3.73 21.60 37.12
C GLN A 22 -3.98 22.99 36.47
N ALA A 23 -5.00 23.69 36.99
CA ALA A 23 -5.56 24.96 36.52
C ALA A 23 -4.98 26.17 37.27
N GLU A 24 -4.99 27.37 36.65
CA GLU A 24 -5.09 28.67 37.34
C GLU A 24 -5.46 29.84 36.38
N ASN A 25 -6.02 30.92 36.96
CA ASN A 25 -6.94 31.95 36.42
C ASN A 25 -6.31 33.20 35.71
N LEU A 26 -6.99 33.68 34.64
CA LEU A 26 -7.42 35.06 34.20
C LEU A 26 -6.54 36.34 34.47
N PRO A 27 -6.58 37.41 33.63
CA PRO A 27 -7.83 38.08 33.21
C PRO A 27 -7.95 38.67 31.79
N ASN A 28 -9.23 38.91 31.46
CA ASN A 28 -9.81 39.73 30.39
C ASN A 28 -9.11 41.06 30.10
N HIS A 29 -8.99 41.37 28.81
CA HIS A 29 -9.29 42.71 28.31
C HIS A 29 -9.97 42.59 26.95
N SER A 30 -11.23 43.01 26.91
CA SER A 30 -11.97 43.32 25.70
C SER A 30 -11.41 44.60 25.10
N ASP A 31 -11.19 44.61 23.79
CA ASP A 31 -11.55 45.72 22.92
C ASP A 31 -11.78 45.16 21.52
N GLY A 32 -12.95 45.46 20.97
CA GLY A 32 -13.42 44.90 19.71
C GLY A 32 -12.78 45.55 18.50
N LEU A 33 -12.89 44.86 17.38
CA LEU A 33 -13.28 45.39 16.08
C LEU A 33 -13.65 44.19 15.20
N SER A 34 -14.84 44.28 14.61
CA SER A 34 -15.30 43.44 13.52
C SER A 34 -14.31 43.49 12.36
N ASP A 35 -14.06 42.35 11.73
CA ASP A 35 -14.35 42.19 10.31
C ASP A 35 -14.20 40.71 9.93
N ASP A 36 -15.28 40.18 9.39
CA ASP A 36 -15.46 38.84 8.87
C ASP A 36 -14.52 38.56 7.68
N GLN A 37 -13.23 38.28 7.88
CA GLN A 37 -12.35 37.75 6.82
C GLN A 37 -11.17 36.95 7.39
N ASP A 38 -11.39 35.73 7.90
CA ASP A 38 -10.27 34.79 8.16
C ASP A 38 -10.68 33.29 8.11
N GLU A 39 -11.75 32.94 7.40
CA GLU A 39 -12.14 31.54 7.13
C GLU A 39 -11.99 31.12 5.66
N ALA A 40 -11.06 31.72 4.91
CA ALA A 40 -10.80 31.35 3.51
C ALA A 40 -9.40 30.78 3.24
N ALA A 41 -8.52 30.68 4.23
CA ALA A 41 -7.11 30.34 4.02
C ALA A 41 -6.69 28.90 4.36
N LEU A 42 -7.62 28.02 4.77
CA LEU A 42 -7.36 26.58 4.96
C LEU A 42 -7.94 25.70 3.83
N GLY A 43 -8.60 26.30 2.83
CA GLY A 43 -9.25 25.59 1.72
C GLY A 43 -8.44 25.47 0.42
N ALA A 44 -7.21 25.97 0.37
CA ALA A 44 -6.49 26.17 -0.90
C ALA A 44 -5.08 25.55 -0.96
N THR A 45 -4.89 24.36 -0.37
CA THR A 45 -3.73 23.50 -0.71
C THR A 45 -4.13 22.03 -0.80
N ARG A 46 -5.30 21.75 -1.36
CA ARG A 46 -5.55 20.47 -2.03
C ARG A 46 -5.17 20.66 -3.50
N LEU A 47 -3.86 20.80 -3.73
CA LEU A 47 -3.31 20.80 -5.08
C LEU A 47 -3.66 19.45 -5.70
N GLN A 48 -4.57 19.54 -6.66
CA GLN A 48 -5.05 18.48 -7.52
C GLN A 48 -3.88 17.69 -8.09
N PHE A 49 -3.64 16.52 -7.51
CA PHE A 49 -2.98 15.41 -8.19
C PHE A 49 -3.87 14.18 -8.08
N GLU A 50 -5.15 14.31 -8.43
CA GLU A 50 -5.92 13.17 -8.93
C GLU A 50 -5.43 12.84 -10.34
N LYS A 51 -4.16 12.47 -10.49
CA LYS A 51 -3.79 11.65 -11.63
C LYS A 51 -4.22 10.25 -11.22
N ALA A 52 -5.44 9.86 -11.60
CA ALA A 52 -5.80 8.46 -11.60
C ALA A 52 -4.61 7.69 -12.22
N PRO A 53 -4.17 6.57 -11.61
CA PRO A 53 -3.08 5.78 -12.17
C PRO A 53 -3.36 5.54 -13.65
N ASP A 54 -2.32 5.40 -14.48
CA ASP A 54 -2.55 5.04 -15.87
C ASP A 54 -3.14 3.63 -15.90
N VAL A 55 -4.46 3.56 -15.84
CA VAL A 55 -5.22 2.33 -15.76
C VAL A 55 -5.39 1.68 -17.13
N SER A 56 -4.81 2.26 -18.19
CA SER A 56 -4.93 1.74 -19.56
C SER A 56 -4.28 0.37 -19.75
N ILE A 57 -3.35 0.02 -18.87
CA ILE A 57 -2.62 -1.24 -18.82
C ILE A 57 -3.29 -2.31 -17.93
N ALA A 58 -4.16 -1.91 -17.01
CA ALA A 58 -4.84 -2.84 -16.10
C ALA A 58 -6.22 -3.18 -16.66
N ARG A 59 -6.46 -4.47 -16.91
CA ARG A 59 -7.73 -4.95 -17.44
C ARG A 59 -8.72 -5.15 -16.30
N ARG A 60 -10.01 -4.97 -16.56
CA ARG A 60 -11.03 -5.30 -15.55
C ARG A 60 -10.84 -6.77 -15.14
N ALA A 61 -10.76 -7.03 -13.83
CA ALA A 61 -10.65 -8.38 -13.33
C ALA A 61 -12.00 -9.05 -13.56
N VAL A 62 -12.12 -9.73 -14.70
CA VAL A 62 -13.27 -10.56 -15.06
C VAL A 62 -12.72 -11.97 -15.13
N VAL A 63 -13.47 -12.92 -14.60
CA VAL A 63 -13.24 -14.33 -14.86
C VAL A 63 -13.58 -14.55 -16.34
N GLU A 64 -12.58 -14.42 -17.21
CA GLU A 64 -12.71 -14.84 -18.60
C GLU A 64 -12.71 -16.36 -18.61
N THR A 65 -13.63 -16.96 -19.35
CA THR A 65 -13.73 -18.41 -19.46
C THR A 65 -12.47 -18.95 -20.15
N SER A 66 -11.52 -19.48 -19.39
CA SER A 66 -10.44 -20.30 -19.92
C SER A 66 -10.96 -21.72 -20.17
N GLU A 67 -10.46 -22.38 -21.20
CA GLU A 67 -10.70 -23.82 -21.40
C GLU A 67 -9.96 -24.67 -20.35
N ASP A 68 -8.97 -24.06 -19.68
CA ASP A 68 -8.25 -24.63 -18.55
C ASP A 68 -8.97 -24.28 -17.23
N ALA A 69 -9.65 -25.28 -16.66
CA ALA A 69 -10.36 -25.13 -15.39
C ALA A 69 -9.44 -24.93 -14.19
N ASP A 70 -8.20 -25.45 -14.22
CA ASP A 70 -7.26 -25.30 -13.13
C ASP A 70 -6.71 -23.87 -13.07
N GLU A 71 -6.46 -23.25 -14.23
CA GLU A 71 -6.06 -21.85 -14.33
C GLU A 71 -7.18 -20.91 -13.86
N MET A 72 -8.43 -21.19 -14.24
CA MET A 72 -9.60 -20.42 -13.80
C MET A 72 -9.77 -20.48 -12.27
N ASN A 73 -9.68 -21.69 -11.69
CA ASN A 73 -9.75 -21.87 -10.24
C ASN A 73 -8.62 -21.12 -9.53
N ALA A 74 -7.39 -21.18 -10.06
CA ALA A 74 -6.26 -20.47 -9.48
C ALA A 74 -6.44 -18.94 -9.53
N PHE A 75 -7.07 -18.40 -10.57
CA PHE A 75 -7.39 -16.97 -10.66
C PHE A 75 -8.44 -16.57 -9.62
N ASP A 76 -9.53 -17.33 -9.51
CA ASP A 76 -10.62 -17.05 -8.55
C ASP A 76 -10.11 -17.10 -7.10
N GLU A 77 -9.31 -18.12 -6.77
CA GLU A 77 -8.71 -18.27 -5.45
C GLU A 77 -7.81 -17.08 -5.09
N VAL A 78 -6.94 -16.65 -6.01
CA VAL A 78 -5.99 -15.56 -5.73
C VAL A 78 -6.68 -14.20 -5.72
N LEU A 79 -7.72 -14.00 -6.53
CA LEU A 79 -8.54 -12.78 -6.51
C LEU A 79 -9.29 -12.68 -5.17
N GLU A 80 -9.91 -13.77 -4.70
CA GLU A 80 -10.60 -13.75 -3.41
C GLU A 80 -9.63 -13.55 -2.24
N HIS A 81 -8.42 -14.13 -2.31
CA HIS A 81 -7.38 -13.84 -1.33
C HIS A 81 -7.01 -12.35 -1.28
N ALA A 82 -6.85 -11.69 -2.44
CA ALA A 82 -6.56 -10.25 -2.50
C ALA A 82 -7.70 -9.40 -1.92
N ARG A 83 -8.96 -9.76 -2.23
CA ARG A 83 -10.14 -9.09 -1.68
C ARG A 83 -10.23 -9.25 -0.17
N SER A 84 -10.07 -10.48 0.32
CA SER A 84 -10.06 -10.78 1.75
C SER A 84 -8.95 -10.06 2.50
N PHE A 85 -7.76 -9.93 1.91
CA PHE A 85 -6.66 -9.16 2.48
C PHE A 85 -7.03 -7.68 2.66
N LEU A 86 -7.55 -7.02 1.61
CA LEU A 86 -8.01 -5.63 1.67
C LEU A 86 -9.12 -5.42 2.71
N MET A 87 -10.16 -6.24 2.65
CA MET A 87 -11.30 -6.16 3.57
C MET A 87 -10.94 -6.49 5.03
N GLY A 88 -9.78 -7.12 5.26
CA GLY A 88 -9.24 -7.33 6.61
C GLY A 88 -8.77 -6.04 7.29
N HIS A 89 -8.55 -4.97 6.53
CA HIS A 89 -8.21 -3.66 7.08
C HIS A 89 -9.47 -2.90 7.51
N ARG A 90 -9.49 -2.42 8.77
CA ARG A 90 -10.65 -1.68 9.32
C ARG A 90 -11.02 -0.41 8.54
N TRP A 91 -10.07 0.17 7.82
CA TRP A 91 -10.31 1.35 7.01
C TRP A 91 -11.02 1.03 5.70
N CYS A 92 -10.94 -0.20 5.18
CA CYS A 92 -11.55 -0.62 3.93
C CYS A 92 -13.01 -1.02 4.17
N THR A 93 -13.96 -0.26 3.64
CA THR A 93 -15.39 -0.55 3.82
C THR A 93 -16.00 -1.30 2.64
N ASP A 94 -15.50 -1.07 1.43
CA ASP A 94 -15.96 -1.79 0.24
C ASP A 94 -14.88 -1.82 -0.84
N ILE A 95 -14.97 -2.81 -1.73
CA ILE A 95 -14.17 -2.89 -2.96
C ILE A 95 -15.09 -2.57 -4.14
N VAL A 96 -14.98 -1.34 -4.63
CA VAL A 96 -15.85 -0.80 -5.67
C VAL A 96 -15.42 -1.27 -7.06
N GLU A 97 -14.12 -1.51 -7.25
CA GLU A 97 -13.59 -1.95 -8.53
C GLU A 97 -12.36 -2.85 -8.37
N SER A 98 -12.19 -3.79 -9.29
CA SER A 98 -11.07 -4.72 -9.33
C SER A 98 -10.51 -4.83 -10.75
N ARG A 99 -9.19 -4.67 -10.89
CA ARG A 99 -8.46 -4.80 -12.15
C ARG A 99 -7.25 -5.70 -11.97
N ILE A 100 -6.97 -6.51 -12.99
CA ILE A 100 -5.77 -7.33 -13.04
C ILE A 100 -4.69 -6.58 -13.81
N GLY A 101 -3.51 -6.47 -13.19
CA GLY A 101 -2.32 -5.91 -13.80
C GLY A 101 -1.30 -6.99 -14.19
N MET A 102 -1.12 -8.00 -13.34
CA MET A 102 -0.24 -9.14 -13.59
C MET A 102 -0.82 -10.41 -12.96
N PHE A 103 -0.85 -11.50 -13.71
CA PHE A 103 -1.27 -12.81 -13.22
C PHE A 103 -0.27 -13.87 -13.67
N VAL A 104 0.39 -14.51 -12.70
CA VAL A 104 1.21 -15.69 -12.92
C VAL A 104 0.65 -16.80 -12.03
N PRO A 105 -0.06 -17.79 -12.62
CA PRO A 105 -0.81 -18.79 -11.85
C PRO A 105 0.04 -19.43 -10.74
N ARG A 106 -0.51 -19.45 -9.51
CA ARG A 106 0.11 -20.03 -8.30
C ARG A 106 1.44 -19.41 -7.85
N ILE A 107 1.93 -18.36 -8.52
CA ILE A 107 3.21 -17.70 -8.20
C ILE A 107 2.95 -16.31 -7.62
N VAL A 108 2.41 -15.40 -8.42
CA VAL A 108 2.18 -14.02 -8.01
C VAL A 108 1.05 -13.39 -8.82
N SER A 109 0.31 -12.49 -8.21
CA SER A 109 -0.68 -11.66 -8.88
C SER A 109 -0.63 -10.25 -8.33
N VAL A 110 -0.78 -9.28 -9.23
CA VAL A 110 -0.81 -7.85 -8.92
C VAL A 110 -2.13 -7.31 -9.42
N PHE A 111 -2.98 -6.93 -8.48
CA PHE A 111 -4.30 -6.36 -8.74
C PHE A 111 -4.30 -4.88 -8.41
N LEU A 112 -5.07 -4.09 -9.17
CA LEU A 112 -5.40 -2.71 -8.82
C LEU A 112 -6.85 -2.69 -8.35
N PHE A 113 -7.08 -2.25 -7.12
CA PHE A 113 -8.42 -2.10 -6.57
C PHE A 113 -8.75 -0.63 -6.38
N ARG A 114 -10.02 -0.29 -6.63
CA ARG A 114 -10.63 0.93 -6.10
C ARG A 114 -11.49 0.57 -4.91
N ILE A 115 -11.32 1.28 -3.82
CA ILE A 115 -11.99 1.00 -2.55
C ILE A 115 -12.78 2.21 -2.06
N ASP A 116 -13.79 1.93 -1.25
CA ASP A 116 -14.33 2.92 -0.32
C ASP A 116 -13.61 2.73 1.02
N HIS A 117 -13.24 3.85 1.66
CA HIS A 117 -12.53 3.84 2.93
C HIS A 117 -13.02 4.92 3.89
N THR A 118 -12.63 4.78 5.16
CA THR A 118 -13.08 5.66 6.27
C THR A 118 -12.00 6.63 6.76
N GLU A 119 -10.77 6.50 6.27
CA GLU A 119 -9.61 7.28 6.75
C GLU A 119 -9.08 8.18 5.63
N ASP A 120 -8.94 9.49 5.88
CA ASP A 120 -8.55 10.51 4.87
C ASP A 120 -7.14 10.33 4.28
N PHE A 121 -6.29 9.53 4.93
CA PHE A 121 -4.90 9.28 4.51
C PHE A 121 -4.74 7.97 3.73
N VAL A 122 -5.84 7.26 3.45
CA VAL A 122 -5.84 6.08 2.59
C VAL A 122 -6.22 6.53 1.19
N ASP A 123 -5.47 6.09 0.18
CA ASP A 123 -5.80 6.38 -1.21
C ASP A 123 -6.93 5.46 -1.70
N GLU A 124 -7.79 5.99 -2.57
CA GLU A 124 -8.88 5.23 -3.18
C GLU A 124 -8.39 4.09 -4.08
N TRP A 125 -7.21 4.25 -4.68
CA TRP A 125 -6.62 3.26 -5.59
C TRP A 125 -5.38 2.63 -4.96
N LEU A 126 -5.40 1.31 -4.82
CA LEU A 126 -4.30 0.55 -4.23
C LEU A 126 -3.91 -0.64 -5.12
N TRP A 127 -2.61 -0.82 -5.28
CA TRP A 127 -2.06 -2.07 -5.79
C TRP A 127 -2.02 -3.12 -4.68
N ILE A 128 -2.37 -4.35 -5.01
CA ILE A 128 -2.32 -5.50 -4.10
C ILE A 128 -1.48 -6.59 -4.73
N VAL A 129 -0.43 -6.98 -4.03
CA VAL A 129 0.45 -8.10 -4.38
C VAL A 129 0.07 -9.30 -3.52
N VAL A 130 -0.24 -10.43 -4.15
CA VAL A 130 -0.62 -11.71 -3.52
C VAL A 130 0.00 -12.87 -4.29
N GLY A 131 0.09 -14.05 -3.67
CA GLY A 131 0.60 -15.27 -4.30
C GLY A 131 1.41 -16.10 -3.32
N ASP A 132 2.50 -16.73 -3.79
CA ASP A 132 3.50 -17.39 -2.95
C ASP A 132 4.46 -16.36 -2.29
N VAL A 133 3.90 -15.26 -1.78
CA VAL A 133 4.56 -14.22 -1.00
C VAL A 133 3.56 -13.60 -0.02
N PRO A 134 4.00 -13.02 1.12
CA PRO A 134 3.10 -12.32 2.04
C PRO A 134 2.32 -11.21 1.32
N PRO A 135 1.00 -11.10 1.52
CA PRO A 135 0.21 -10.10 0.84
C PRO A 135 0.60 -8.68 1.27
N GLY A 136 0.55 -7.74 0.34
CA GLY A 136 0.88 -6.34 0.59
C GLY A 136 0.09 -5.38 -0.29
N TYR A 137 -0.28 -4.22 0.26
CA TYR A 137 -0.84 -3.11 -0.51
C TYR A 137 0.19 -2.00 -0.76
N LEU A 138 0.08 -1.31 -1.89
CA LEU A 138 0.93 -0.17 -2.25
C LEU A 138 0.07 0.97 -2.80
N VAL A 139 0.45 2.20 -2.47
CA VAL A 139 -0.08 3.40 -3.10
C VAL A 139 0.42 3.53 -4.54
N THR A 140 -0.28 4.31 -5.36
CA THR A 140 -0.01 4.38 -6.80
C THR A 140 1.05 5.42 -7.18
N ASP A 141 1.41 6.34 -6.28
CA ASP A 141 2.34 7.46 -6.52
C ASP A 141 3.69 7.04 -7.10
N TYR A 142 4.20 5.88 -6.68
CA TYR A 142 5.51 5.34 -7.07
C TYR A 142 5.38 4.06 -7.88
N ALA A 143 4.16 3.71 -8.29
CA ALA A 143 3.84 2.49 -8.99
C ALA A 143 2.81 2.79 -10.10
N PRO A 144 3.24 3.39 -11.22
CA PRO A 144 2.32 3.73 -12.31
C PRO A 144 1.70 2.50 -12.97
N ASN A 145 2.34 1.33 -12.83
CA ASN A 145 1.88 0.08 -13.41
C ASN A 145 2.16 -1.14 -12.52
N ALA A 146 1.64 -2.30 -12.92
CA ALA A 146 1.76 -3.54 -12.17
C ALA A 146 3.21 -4.03 -12.04
N ALA A 147 4.05 -3.82 -13.07
CA ALA A 147 5.47 -4.16 -13.00
C ALA A 147 6.19 -3.30 -11.97
N TRP A 148 5.94 -1.98 -11.95
CA TRP A 148 6.44 -1.08 -10.93
C TRP A 148 5.92 -1.40 -9.53
N ALA A 149 4.65 -1.78 -9.39
CA ALA A 149 4.08 -2.21 -8.12
C ALA A 149 4.80 -3.47 -7.59
N LEU A 150 5.02 -4.48 -8.45
CA LEU A 150 5.77 -5.67 -8.07
C LEU A 150 7.22 -5.33 -7.71
N ASN A 151 7.89 -4.48 -8.51
CA ASN A 151 9.25 -4.04 -8.25
C ASN A 151 9.38 -3.31 -6.90
N LEU A 152 8.45 -2.39 -6.61
CA LEU A 152 8.39 -1.66 -5.36
C LEU A 152 8.15 -2.60 -4.17
N TYR A 153 7.22 -3.55 -4.29
CA TYR A 153 6.99 -4.58 -3.27
C TYR A 153 8.28 -5.37 -2.99
N ILE A 154 8.98 -5.84 -4.04
CA ILE A 154 10.23 -6.59 -3.90
C ILE A 154 11.27 -5.78 -3.14
N GLY A 155 11.43 -4.49 -3.48
CA GLY A 155 12.36 -3.59 -2.79
C GLY A 155 12.04 -3.44 -1.30
N LEU A 156 10.77 -3.15 -0.97
CA LEU A 156 10.31 -2.98 0.40
C LEU A 156 10.45 -4.26 1.23
N ALA A 157 10.11 -5.41 0.64
CA ALA A 157 10.24 -6.71 1.28
C ALA A 157 11.72 -7.11 1.47
N LYS A 158 12.62 -6.75 0.54
CA LYS A 158 14.07 -6.94 0.71
C LYS A 158 14.62 -6.13 1.87
N GLU A 159 14.20 -4.87 2.05
CA GLU A 159 14.60 -4.07 3.22
C GLU A 159 14.19 -4.74 4.54
N TRP A 160 12.99 -5.34 4.59
CA TRP A 160 12.54 -6.12 5.74
C TRP A 160 13.40 -7.37 5.96
N VAL A 161 13.68 -8.14 4.90
CA VAL A 161 14.54 -9.34 4.94
C VAL A 161 15.93 -9.00 5.48
N ASP A 162 16.55 -7.94 4.96
CA ASP A 162 17.89 -7.53 5.36
C ASP A 162 17.92 -7.13 6.83
N ALA A 163 16.91 -6.38 7.30
CA ALA A 163 16.79 -6.03 8.71
C ALA A 163 16.70 -7.28 9.62
N VAL A 164 15.89 -8.28 9.25
CA VAL A 164 15.79 -9.53 10.02
C VAL A 164 17.12 -10.30 10.02
N LYS A 165 17.77 -10.45 8.86
CA LYS A 165 19.07 -11.15 8.75
C LYS A 165 20.17 -10.48 9.55
N GLU A 166 20.13 -9.15 9.67
CA GLU A 166 21.11 -8.36 10.44
C GLU A 166 20.74 -8.21 11.94
N GLY A 167 19.61 -8.77 12.38
CA GLY A 167 19.13 -8.62 13.76
C GLY A 167 18.68 -7.20 14.10
N LYS A 168 18.32 -6.39 13.09
CA LYS A 168 17.82 -5.03 13.26
C LYS A 168 16.30 -5.02 13.46
N PRO A 169 15.74 -4.00 14.13
CA PRO A 169 14.31 -3.85 14.25
C PRO A 169 13.62 -3.67 12.89
N VAL A 170 12.49 -4.36 12.69
CA VAL A 170 11.62 -4.21 11.49
C VAL A 170 10.55 -3.13 11.67
N VAL A 171 10.45 -2.53 12.86
CA VAL A 171 9.50 -1.44 13.15
C VAL A 171 9.84 -0.23 12.28
N GLY A 172 8.83 0.32 11.60
CA GLY A 172 8.99 1.44 10.68
C GLY A 172 9.46 1.04 9.27
N LEU A 173 9.57 -0.27 8.99
CA LEU A 173 9.64 -0.79 7.64
C LEU A 173 8.23 -1.11 7.14
N TYR A 174 8.14 -1.37 5.84
CA TYR A 174 6.91 -1.86 5.23
C TYR A 174 6.43 -3.14 5.95
N PRO A 175 5.14 -3.23 6.31
CA PRO A 175 4.64 -4.33 7.09
C PRO A 175 4.62 -5.62 6.27
N ILE A 176 5.46 -6.59 6.66
CA ILE A 176 5.38 -7.97 6.21
C ILE A 176 4.77 -8.78 7.36
N ASN A 177 3.54 -9.28 7.16
CA ASN A 177 2.74 -9.93 8.20
C ASN A 177 3.13 -11.41 8.45
N VAL A 178 4.43 -11.66 8.62
CA VAL A 178 4.99 -12.95 9.03
C VAL A 178 5.95 -12.74 10.21
N PRO A 179 6.24 -13.78 11.02
CA PRO A 179 7.20 -13.64 12.11
C PRO A 179 8.58 -13.16 11.61
N PRO A 180 9.21 -12.15 12.24
CA PRO A 180 10.53 -11.65 11.85
C PRO A 180 11.65 -12.58 12.35
N THR A 181 11.69 -13.80 11.83
CA THR A 181 12.73 -14.79 12.13
C THR A 181 13.63 -15.02 10.92
N LEU A 182 14.85 -15.51 11.15
CA LEU A 182 15.80 -15.81 10.09
C LEU A 182 15.23 -16.80 9.06
N GLU A 183 14.53 -17.84 9.53
CA GLU A 183 13.87 -18.83 8.67
C GLU A 183 12.87 -18.19 7.71
N TRP A 184 12.00 -17.30 8.20
CA TRP A 184 11.04 -16.58 7.37
C TRP A 184 11.74 -15.63 6.39
N ALA A 185 12.78 -14.93 6.84
CA ALA A 185 13.54 -14.03 5.99
C ALA A 185 14.27 -14.75 4.85
N GLU A 186 14.83 -15.94 5.10
CA GLU A 186 15.48 -16.76 4.06
C GLU A 186 14.47 -17.29 3.04
N GLN A 187 13.33 -17.79 3.51
CA GLN A 187 12.25 -18.26 2.63
C GLN A 187 11.68 -17.15 1.76
N LEU A 188 11.49 -15.96 2.34
CA LEU A 188 11.03 -14.79 1.61
C LEU A 188 12.10 -14.30 0.62
N ASP A 189 13.36 -14.20 1.02
CA ASP A 189 14.47 -13.80 0.12
C ASP A 189 14.55 -14.69 -1.12
N SER A 190 14.40 -16.01 -0.96
CA SER A 190 14.38 -16.96 -2.09
C SER A 190 13.25 -16.65 -3.07
N ARG A 191 12.04 -16.38 -2.57
CA ARG A 191 10.88 -16.02 -3.39
C ARG A 191 11.07 -14.68 -4.09
N LEU A 192 11.56 -13.66 -3.37
CA LEU A 192 11.82 -12.34 -3.95
C LEU A 192 12.86 -12.38 -5.07
N ARG A 193 13.93 -13.19 -4.91
CA ARG A 193 14.92 -13.42 -5.97
C ARG A 193 14.33 -14.13 -7.18
N PHE A 194 13.43 -15.09 -6.96
CA PHE A 194 12.71 -15.76 -8.05
C PHE A 194 11.81 -14.77 -8.79
N LEU A 195 11.00 -13.98 -8.08
CA LEU A 195 10.14 -12.97 -8.69
C LEU A 195 10.95 -11.97 -9.53
N GLU A 196 12.07 -11.47 -9.00
CA GLU A 196 12.93 -10.54 -9.73
C GLU A 196 13.55 -11.15 -10.99
N LYS A 197 14.08 -12.38 -10.91
CA LYS A 197 14.87 -13.00 -11.99
C LYS A 197 14.06 -13.78 -13.02
N GLU A 198 12.90 -14.29 -12.62
CA GLU A 198 12.10 -15.18 -13.45
C GLU A 198 10.79 -14.55 -13.90
N ILE A 199 10.25 -13.59 -13.14
CA ILE A 199 8.97 -12.95 -13.49
C ILE A 199 9.21 -11.53 -13.98
N LEU A 200 9.74 -10.64 -13.13
CA LEU A 200 9.87 -9.22 -13.42
C LEU A 200 10.79 -8.93 -14.62
N LYS A 201 11.75 -9.83 -14.91
CA LYS A 201 12.60 -9.74 -16.11
C LYS A 201 11.80 -9.63 -17.42
N ASP A 202 10.63 -10.25 -17.49
CA ASP A 202 9.81 -10.28 -18.70
C ASP A 202 8.95 -9.01 -18.85
N TYR A 203 8.99 -8.13 -17.84
CA TYR A 203 8.28 -6.85 -17.78
C TYR A 203 9.26 -5.67 -17.66
N MET A 204 10.54 -5.86 -18.02
CA MET A 204 11.55 -4.80 -17.93
C MET A 204 11.21 -3.58 -18.80
N ASP A 205 10.54 -3.78 -19.94
CA ASP A 205 10.11 -2.69 -20.81
C ASP A 205 9.04 -1.81 -20.15
N ASP A 206 8.24 -2.37 -19.23
CA ASP A 206 7.23 -1.64 -18.45
C ASP A 206 7.86 -0.85 -17.28
N LEU A 207 9.15 -1.06 -16.99
CA LEU A 207 9.90 -0.35 -15.96
C LEU A 207 10.62 0.90 -16.49
N VAL A 208 10.40 1.27 -17.75
CA VAL A 208 10.99 2.47 -18.37
C VAL A 208 10.05 3.66 -18.12
N GLU A 209 10.58 4.73 -17.50
CA GLU A 209 9.88 6.02 -17.30
C GLU A 209 9.73 6.83 -18.59
#